data_AF-A0A518SBN7-F1
#
_entry.id   AF-A0A518SBN7-F1
#
_cell.length_a   1.000
_cell.length_b   1.000
_cell.length_c   1.000
_cell.angle_alpha   90.00
_cell.angle_beta   90.00
_cell.angle_gamma   90.00
#
_symmetry.space_group_name_H-M   'P 1'
#
loop_
_entity.id
_entity.type
_entity.pdbx_description
1 polymer ?
#
loop_
_entity_poly.entity_id
_entity_poly.type
_entity_poly.pdbx_seq_one_letter_code
_entity_poly.pdbx_strand_id
1 'polypeptide(L)'
;MTERSPHHVVDRRGIGQLEKDLSPYVVNALENDYGLDFEVALTEEPSSDEDTDQQQLTGDHFYIQLKSSSGFDNDDSVHHDLKTSHISQYLAEPLPVVLAIYDDEYEGIYWRIVQEFVWDDLNEDTPNWREKQDYARIRVPRSQKITDYERLERAVKRTSNRITRQESRGLNIGDGIQFTPDDITELQNQTESERTSYRGHRLVEARLHLKRGRFEQAQEAVEEVSDSAHEDRAKISALLMQILMLNPGNADEAFQIAELGAEAEGIARDLDRETDANIAAVHKHIGGLSVILKRREEMVAVDIVQDTDELSVPEYPFIRSLSERELLTHELQAATEINTILAELLENKEYYAYATCLSPIIDYVMRRTSLAIDSPHGDEPPNEVHPLVDQATQLADLLNEPETEFNLRKSVGLYHYFVMSDPDTATGFLTDARDLAKGFDDEVLIQDAEENLQRIEDNPDPHSHDNDSDQQSNDRDLKEQTKRMLEIQGIDVDETSRSVNDNQLDTRDIVADAARRGVEDADPEPYHRHCEHLHLSYHPSQLGKLTGVTSIGTKTLWCQHGGGMMGSNLESLFNTFEEQHCAGCEHHCPRPDDWEYTDEFAQNQVDDPDFQAYLKTQRESPTPGNMGDEQS
;
A
#
# COMPACT_ATOMS: atom_id res chain seq x y z
N MET A 1 -31.00 26.19 63.18
CA MET A 1 -30.85 24.94 62.41
C MET A 1 -31.63 25.14 61.12
N THR A 2 -30.94 25.46 60.04
CA THR A 2 -31.54 25.61 58.71
C THR A 2 -31.97 24.22 58.24
N GLU A 3 -33.27 24.03 58.01
CA GLU A 3 -33.79 22.79 57.41
C GLU A 3 -33.10 22.58 56.06
N ARG A 4 -32.45 21.43 55.89
CA ARG A 4 -31.85 21.04 54.61
C ARG A 4 -32.99 20.79 53.63
N SER A 5 -32.87 21.32 52.41
CA SER A 5 -33.84 21.08 51.33
C SER A 5 -34.05 19.57 51.15
N PRO A 6 -35.30 19.09 50.92
CA PRO A 6 -35.58 17.67 50.65
C PRO A 6 -34.67 17.06 49.57
N HIS A 7 -34.30 17.85 48.56
CA HIS A 7 -33.39 17.45 47.48
C HIS A 7 -31.99 17.06 48.00
N HIS A 8 -31.43 17.85 48.94
CA HIS A 8 -30.11 17.56 49.52
C HIS A 8 -30.11 16.26 50.35
N VAL A 9 -31.28 15.84 50.86
CA VAL A 9 -31.39 14.58 51.59
C VAL A 9 -31.33 13.40 50.62
N VAL A 10 -32.03 13.51 49.49
CA VAL A 10 -32.05 12.50 48.42
C VAL A 10 -30.67 12.39 47.76
N ASP A 11 -30.00 13.50 47.43
CA ASP A 11 -28.64 13.49 46.87
C ASP A 11 -27.65 12.76 47.78
N ARG A 12 -27.70 13.06 49.09
CA ARG A 12 -26.81 12.41 50.07
C ARG A 12 -27.07 10.92 50.20
N ARG A 13 -28.33 10.48 50.05
CA ARG A 13 -28.67 9.05 50.01
C ARG A 13 -28.15 8.40 48.74
N GLY A 14 -28.28 9.08 47.60
CA GLY A 14 -27.73 8.61 46.32
C GLY A 14 -26.23 8.38 46.39
N ILE A 15 -25.46 9.32 46.96
CA ILE A 15 -24.01 9.16 47.16
C ILE A 15 -23.72 7.94 48.04
N GLY A 16 -24.37 7.84 49.20
CA GLY A 16 -24.13 6.71 50.10
C GLY A 16 -24.55 5.35 49.52
N GLN A 17 -25.56 5.34 48.65
CA GLN A 17 -25.97 4.13 47.93
C GLN A 17 -24.98 3.78 46.82
N LEU A 18 -24.43 4.78 46.11
CA LEU A 18 -23.41 4.57 45.08
C LEU A 18 -22.13 3.97 45.66
N GLU A 19 -21.60 4.55 46.74
CA GLU A 19 -20.41 4.04 47.44
C GLU A 19 -20.63 2.61 47.95
N LYS A 20 -21.85 2.29 48.40
CA LYS A 20 -22.22 0.95 48.85
C LYS A 20 -22.28 -0.04 47.68
N ASP A 21 -22.96 0.32 46.61
CA ASP A 21 -23.18 -0.54 45.44
C ASP A 21 -21.91 -0.71 44.60
N LEU A 22 -20.94 0.21 44.70
CA LEU A 22 -19.63 0.10 44.05
C LEU A 22 -18.52 -0.26 45.04
N SER A 23 -18.84 -0.78 46.23
CA SER A 23 -17.86 -1.21 47.23
C SER A 23 -16.83 -2.26 46.77
N PRO A 24 -17.07 -3.09 45.72
CA PRO A 24 -16.01 -3.91 45.15
C PRO A 24 -14.88 -3.11 44.49
N TYR A 25 -15.15 -1.87 44.05
CA TYR A 25 -14.23 -1.02 43.30
C TYR A 25 -13.66 0.11 44.16
N VAL A 26 -12.60 0.75 43.68
CA VAL A 26 -12.08 1.97 44.30
C VAL A 26 -12.82 3.17 43.73
N VAL A 27 -13.61 3.86 44.58
CA VAL A 27 -14.42 5.02 44.21
C VAL A 27 -13.81 6.29 44.81
N ASN A 28 -13.40 7.22 43.97
CA ASN A 28 -12.85 8.52 44.37
C ASN A 28 -13.85 9.62 44.02
N ALA A 29 -14.22 10.45 44.99
CA ALA A 29 -15.05 11.63 44.73
C ALA A 29 -14.22 12.75 44.09
N LEU A 30 -14.77 13.40 43.05
CA LEU A 30 -14.13 14.52 42.36
C LEU A 30 -14.68 15.85 42.91
N GLU A 31 -13.79 16.77 43.30
CA GLU A 31 -14.17 18.11 43.76
C GLU A 31 -14.07 19.12 42.59
N ASN A 32 -15.20 19.71 42.19
CA ASN A 32 -15.34 20.80 41.20
C ASN A 32 -15.04 20.49 39.72
N ASP A 33 -15.41 19.31 39.20
CA ASP A 33 -15.01 18.91 37.85
C ASP A 33 -16.14 18.94 36.81
N TYR A 34 -16.62 20.14 36.45
CA TYR A 34 -17.52 20.38 35.29
C TYR A 34 -18.75 19.45 35.14
N GLY A 35 -19.23 18.87 36.23
CA GLY A 35 -20.34 17.91 36.20
C GLY A 35 -19.91 16.47 35.97
N LEU A 36 -18.80 16.04 36.57
CA LEU A 36 -18.49 14.66 36.95
C LEU A 36 -18.38 14.60 38.48
N ASP A 37 -18.90 13.54 39.10
CA ASP A 37 -18.95 13.42 40.57
C ASP A 37 -17.93 12.41 41.12
N PHE A 38 -17.63 11.34 40.39
CA PHE A 38 -16.72 10.28 40.83
C PHE A 38 -15.83 9.76 39.71
N GLU A 39 -14.67 9.25 40.10
CA GLU A 39 -13.81 8.37 39.31
C GLU A 39 -13.81 6.99 39.95
N VAL A 40 -13.96 5.94 39.15
CA VAL A 40 -13.99 4.55 39.61
C VAL A 40 -12.91 3.74 38.91
N ALA A 41 -12.08 3.06 39.69
CA ALA A 41 -11.07 2.13 39.20
C ALA A 41 -11.52 0.68 39.41
N LEU A 42 -11.50 -0.10 38.33
CA LEU A 42 -11.89 -1.52 38.36
C LEU A 42 -10.79 -2.37 39.02
N THR A 43 -11.22 -3.35 39.82
CA THR A 43 -10.37 -4.23 40.62
C THR A 43 -10.58 -5.68 40.22
N GLU A 44 -9.52 -6.48 40.30
CA GLU A 44 -9.58 -7.93 40.15
C GLU A 44 -9.55 -8.61 41.52
N GLU A 45 -10.27 -9.74 41.64
CA GLU A 45 -10.14 -10.58 42.82
C GLU A 45 -8.71 -11.16 42.88
N PRO A 46 -8.08 -11.15 44.06
CA PRO A 46 -6.73 -11.69 44.21
C PRO A 46 -6.70 -13.15 43.78
N SER A 47 -5.77 -13.49 42.88
CA SER A 47 -5.51 -14.87 42.52
C SER A 47 -5.16 -15.68 43.77
N SER A 48 -5.67 -16.90 43.88
CA SER A 48 -5.54 -17.75 45.08
C SER A 48 -4.10 -18.11 45.49
N ASP A 49 -3.10 -17.67 44.72
CA ASP A 49 -1.68 -17.99 44.88
C ASP A 49 -0.86 -16.84 45.49
N GLU A 50 -1.44 -15.66 45.75
CA GLU A 50 -0.76 -14.53 46.38
C GLU A 50 -1.34 -14.19 47.76
N ASP A 51 -0.50 -14.29 48.80
CA ASP A 51 -0.77 -14.00 50.23
C ASP A 51 -0.95 -12.47 50.50
N THR A 52 -1.73 -11.79 49.68
CA THR A 52 -2.04 -10.36 49.84
C THR A 52 -3.53 -10.10 49.78
N ASP A 53 -4.10 -9.63 50.90
CA ASP A 53 -5.50 -9.12 51.02
C ASP A 53 -5.74 -7.81 50.23
N GLN A 54 -4.90 -7.50 49.23
CA GLN A 54 -4.96 -6.26 48.46
C GLN A 54 -5.59 -6.53 47.10
N GLN A 55 -6.68 -5.82 46.80
CA GLN A 55 -7.29 -5.80 45.47
C GLN A 55 -6.27 -5.29 44.45
N GLN A 56 -6.05 -6.04 43.38
CA GLN A 56 -5.20 -5.59 42.28
C GLN A 56 -6.03 -4.70 41.36
N LEU A 57 -5.49 -3.52 41.02
CA LEU A 57 -6.11 -2.60 40.06
C LEU A 57 -5.89 -3.15 38.65
N THR A 58 -6.96 -3.26 37.88
CA THR A 58 -6.93 -3.76 36.49
C THR A 58 -6.34 -2.74 35.50
N GLY A 59 -6.25 -1.47 35.91
CA GLY A 59 -5.86 -0.36 35.05
C GLY A 59 -7.02 0.22 34.22
N ASP A 60 -8.24 -0.34 34.32
CA ASP A 60 -9.43 0.20 33.69
C ASP A 60 -10.14 1.21 34.61
N HIS A 61 -10.43 2.41 34.10
CA HIS A 61 -11.07 3.52 34.83
C HIS A 61 -12.29 4.05 34.08
N PHE A 62 -13.26 4.59 34.82
CA PHE A 62 -14.38 5.33 34.25
C PHE A 62 -14.87 6.44 35.19
N TYR A 63 -15.51 7.46 34.63
CA TYR A 63 -16.14 8.53 35.40
C TYR A 63 -17.62 8.27 35.63
N ILE A 64 -18.16 8.80 36.73
CA ILE A 64 -19.59 8.77 37.03
C ILE A 64 -20.10 10.20 37.22
N GLN A 65 -21.20 10.51 36.53
CA GLN A 65 -22.09 11.60 36.91
C GLN A 65 -23.32 11.00 37.60
N LEU A 66 -23.50 11.31 38.89
CA LEU A 66 -24.64 10.85 39.68
C LEU A 66 -25.79 11.86 39.62
N LYS A 67 -27.01 11.37 39.41
CA LYS A 67 -28.24 12.18 39.49
C LYS A 67 -29.24 11.47 40.38
N SER A 68 -29.78 12.18 41.36
CA SER A 68 -30.72 11.59 42.32
C SER A 68 -32.14 12.11 42.09
N SER A 69 -33.13 11.23 42.20
CA SER A 69 -34.55 11.56 42.11
C SER A 69 -35.32 10.93 43.26
N SER A 70 -36.44 11.56 43.67
CA SER A 70 -37.34 11.01 44.69
C SER A 70 -38.21 9.84 44.20
N GLY A 71 -38.25 9.60 42.88
CA GLY A 71 -39.13 8.63 42.24
C GLY A 71 -39.34 8.94 40.75
N PHE A 72 -39.94 8.01 40.02
CA PHE A 72 -40.29 8.17 38.60
C PHE A 72 -41.68 7.62 38.33
N ASP A 73 -42.49 8.33 37.54
CA ASP A 73 -43.87 7.92 37.21
C ASP A 73 -43.96 6.68 36.29
N ASN A 74 -42.83 6.19 35.76
CA ASN A 74 -42.77 5.07 34.83
C ASN A 74 -42.14 3.84 35.51
N ASP A 75 -42.86 2.71 35.47
CA ASP A 75 -42.44 1.45 36.10
C ASP A 75 -41.26 0.79 35.39
N ASP A 76 -41.03 1.02 34.08
CA ASP A 76 -40.04 0.24 33.31
C ASP A 76 -38.67 0.92 33.13
N SER A 77 -38.57 2.24 33.33
CA SER A 77 -37.34 3.00 33.08
C SER A 77 -37.22 4.25 33.93
N VAL A 78 -35.99 4.62 34.27
CA VAL A 78 -35.64 5.94 34.84
C VAL A 78 -35.10 6.86 33.75
N HIS A 79 -35.10 8.17 33.98
CA HIS A 79 -34.60 9.11 32.98
C HIS A 79 -34.00 10.38 33.59
N HIS A 80 -33.12 11.03 32.83
CA HIS A 80 -32.62 12.36 33.17
C HIS A 80 -32.43 13.19 31.91
N ASP A 81 -32.72 14.49 31.99
CA ASP A 81 -32.51 15.44 30.91
C ASP A 81 -31.14 16.10 31.08
N LEU A 82 -30.15 15.66 30.30
CA LEU A 82 -28.81 16.23 30.30
C LEU A 82 -28.72 17.40 29.33
N LYS A 83 -28.02 18.47 29.71
CA LYS A 83 -27.71 19.57 28.81
C LYS A 83 -26.81 19.07 27.69
N THR A 84 -27.09 19.50 26.46
CA THR A 84 -26.27 19.16 25.30
C THR A 84 -24.82 19.61 25.47
N SER A 85 -24.57 20.73 26.15
CA SER A 85 -23.21 21.19 26.49
C SER A 85 -22.44 20.23 27.39
N HIS A 86 -23.09 19.54 28.34
CA HIS A 86 -22.43 18.55 29.18
C HIS A 86 -22.18 17.25 28.42
N ILE A 87 -23.12 16.84 27.56
CA ILE A 87 -22.93 15.67 26.71
C ILE A 87 -21.71 15.86 25.81
N SER A 88 -21.54 17.05 25.21
CA SER A 88 -20.35 17.37 24.43
C SER A 88 -19.06 17.30 25.24
N GLN A 89 -19.07 17.72 26.51
CA GLN A 89 -17.91 17.58 27.39
C GLN A 89 -17.60 16.11 27.67
N TYR A 90 -18.61 15.30 27.97
CA TYR A 90 -18.43 13.86 28.24
C TYR A 90 -17.91 13.07 27.03
N LEU A 91 -18.22 13.51 25.81
CA LEU A 91 -17.67 12.90 24.59
C LEU A 91 -16.17 13.17 24.42
N ALA A 92 -15.67 14.29 24.96
CA ALA A 92 -14.26 14.65 24.90
C ALA A 92 -13.42 13.98 26.00
N GLU A 93 -14.03 13.29 26.95
CA GLU A 93 -13.31 12.59 28.02
C GLU A 93 -12.62 11.32 27.46
N PRO A 94 -11.34 11.09 27.82
CA PRO A 94 -10.58 9.91 27.36
C PRO A 94 -11.03 8.61 28.06
N LEU A 95 -11.98 8.70 28.99
CA LEU A 95 -12.52 7.57 29.74
C LEU A 95 -14.05 7.52 29.59
N PRO A 96 -14.66 6.32 29.67
CA PRO A 96 -16.11 6.20 29.64
C PRO A 96 -16.78 7.01 30.75
N VAL A 97 -17.85 7.73 30.42
CA VAL A 97 -18.66 8.51 31.37
C VAL A 97 -19.99 7.81 31.59
N VAL A 98 -20.19 7.32 32.81
CA VAL A 98 -21.39 6.62 33.24
C VAL A 98 -22.36 7.64 33.87
N LEU A 99 -23.54 7.79 33.28
CA LEU A 99 -24.65 8.47 33.93
C LEU A 99 -25.33 7.49 34.89
N ALA A 100 -25.18 7.72 36.19
CA ALA A 100 -25.83 6.96 37.24
C ALA A 100 -27.06 7.71 37.76
N ILE A 101 -28.22 7.07 37.76
CA ILE A 101 -29.49 7.64 38.23
C ILE A 101 -29.96 6.88 39.48
N TYR A 102 -29.95 7.56 40.62
CA TYR A 102 -30.51 7.05 41.88
C TYR A 102 -32.00 7.34 41.98
N ASP A 103 -32.77 6.31 42.33
CA ASP A 103 -34.19 6.37 42.58
C ASP A 103 -34.47 6.06 44.08
N ASP A 104 -34.86 7.10 44.85
CA ASP A 104 -35.13 7.00 46.30
C ASP A 104 -36.35 6.11 46.61
N GLU A 105 -37.32 5.96 45.67
CA GLU A 105 -38.51 5.12 45.88
C GLU A 105 -38.15 3.62 45.88
N TYR A 106 -37.24 3.23 44.99
CA TYR A 106 -36.80 1.84 44.83
C TYR A 106 -35.43 1.55 45.46
N GLU A 107 -34.82 2.55 46.09
CA GLU A 107 -33.48 2.51 46.69
C GLU A 107 -32.43 1.86 45.77
N GLY A 108 -32.41 2.26 44.48
CA GLY A 108 -31.57 1.63 43.47
C GLY A 108 -30.92 2.61 42.51
N ILE A 109 -29.77 2.21 41.96
CA ILE A 109 -29.03 2.98 40.95
C ILE A 109 -29.06 2.23 39.62
N TYR A 110 -29.43 2.97 38.59
CA TYR A 110 -29.48 2.51 37.21
C TYR A 110 -28.51 3.32 36.37
N TRP A 111 -27.89 2.73 35.36
CA TRP A 111 -26.82 3.39 34.64
C TRP A 111 -26.90 3.24 33.12
N ARG A 112 -26.30 4.21 32.42
CA ARG A 112 -26.00 4.12 30.98
C ARG A 112 -24.72 4.89 30.70
N ILE A 113 -23.88 4.38 29.80
CA ILE A 113 -22.71 5.11 29.33
C ILE A 113 -23.18 6.20 28.36
N VAL A 114 -22.81 7.44 28.61
CA VAL A 114 -23.27 8.59 27.82
C VAL A 114 -22.76 8.49 26.39
N GLN A 115 -21.49 8.11 26.20
CA GLN A 115 -20.90 8.00 24.87
C GLN A 115 -21.62 6.94 24.01
N GLU A 116 -21.89 5.75 24.54
CA GLU A 116 -22.70 4.74 23.83
C GLU A 116 -24.11 5.25 23.50
N PHE A 117 -24.78 5.94 24.43
CA PHE A 117 -26.10 6.55 24.14
C PHE A 117 -26.03 7.55 22.97
N VAL A 118 -24.97 8.36 22.91
CA VAL A 118 -24.80 9.32 21.81
C VAL A 118 -24.57 8.59 20.50
N TRP A 119 -23.62 7.66 20.49
CA TRP A 119 -23.20 6.99 19.26
C TRP A 119 -24.27 6.05 18.70
N ASP A 120 -25.00 5.36 19.57
CA ASP A 120 -25.88 4.26 19.18
C ASP A 120 -27.36 4.66 19.16
N ASP A 121 -27.79 5.72 19.85
CA ASP A 121 -29.18 6.18 19.78
C ASP A 121 -29.31 7.64 19.32
N LEU A 122 -28.65 8.59 20.01
CA LEU A 122 -28.93 10.01 19.82
C LEU A 122 -28.54 10.51 18.42
N ASN A 123 -27.39 10.06 17.91
CA ASN A 123 -26.92 10.41 16.58
C ASN A 123 -27.79 9.78 15.47
N GLU A 124 -28.38 8.61 15.71
CA GLU A 124 -29.27 7.95 14.76
C GLU A 124 -30.67 8.59 14.78
N ASP A 125 -31.24 8.77 15.97
CA ASP A 125 -32.60 9.30 16.16
C ASP A 125 -32.69 10.80 15.86
N THR A 126 -31.65 11.57 16.19
CA THR A 126 -31.63 13.03 16.03
C THR A 126 -30.22 13.50 15.64
N PRO A 127 -29.80 13.34 14.36
CA PRO A 127 -28.43 13.63 13.93
C PRO A 127 -27.92 15.02 14.34
N ASN A 128 -28.78 16.04 14.33
CA ASN A 128 -28.43 17.45 14.63
C ASN A 128 -28.86 17.86 16.05
N TRP A 129 -28.81 16.95 17.01
CA TRP A 129 -29.25 17.21 18.38
C TRP A 129 -28.49 18.36 19.05
N ARG A 130 -27.24 18.62 18.64
CA ARG A 130 -26.41 19.72 19.18
C ARG A 130 -26.98 21.10 18.86
N GLU A 131 -27.69 21.26 17.74
CA GLU A 131 -28.25 22.54 17.28
C GLU A 131 -29.75 22.67 17.58
N LYS A 132 -30.47 21.54 17.59
CA LYS A 132 -31.94 21.52 17.64
C LYS A 132 -32.50 21.49 19.06
N GLN A 133 -31.69 21.14 20.07
CA GLN A 133 -32.15 21.03 21.45
C GLN A 133 -31.09 21.43 22.47
N ASP A 134 -31.54 22.03 23.58
CA ASP A 134 -30.68 22.38 24.73
C ASP A 134 -30.47 21.19 25.68
N TYR A 135 -31.34 20.18 25.60
CA TYR A 135 -31.34 19.01 26.47
C TYR A 135 -31.64 17.74 25.67
N ALA A 136 -30.98 16.63 26.03
CA ALA A 136 -31.33 15.30 25.57
C ALA A 136 -31.77 14.43 26.75
N ARG A 137 -32.90 13.73 26.58
CA ARG A 137 -33.43 12.82 27.60
C ARG A 137 -32.77 11.46 27.47
N ILE A 138 -31.94 11.10 28.43
CA ILE A 138 -31.37 9.75 28.51
C ILE A 138 -32.33 8.87 29.30
N ARG A 139 -32.84 7.81 28.66
CA ARG A 139 -33.67 6.79 29.30
C ARG A 139 -32.83 5.55 29.61
N VAL A 140 -32.98 5.06 30.84
CA VAL A 140 -32.26 3.88 31.35
C VAL A 140 -33.27 2.83 31.81
N PRO A 141 -33.28 1.62 31.22
CA PRO A 141 -34.15 0.53 31.67
C PRO A 141 -33.84 0.14 33.13
N ARG A 142 -34.87 -0.13 33.95
CA ARG A 142 -34.64 -0.57 35.34
C ARG A 142 -33.94 -1.93 35.47
N SER A 143 -33.86 -2.70 34.38
CA SER A 143 -33.05 -3.90 34.29
C SER A 143 -31.54 -3.63 34.33
N GLN A 144 -31.10 -2.41 34.05
CA GLN A 144 -29.68 -2.02 33.98
C GLN A 144 -29.23 -1.41 35.31
N LYS A 145 -29.12 -2.26 36.33
CA LYS A 145 -28.67 -1.87 37.67
C LYS A 145 -27.15 -1.73 37.73
N ILE A 146 -26.65 -0.83 38.56
CA ILE A 146 -25.20 -0.61 38.71
C ILE A 146 -24.49 -1.79 39.39
N THR A 147 -25.24 -2.60 40.13
CA THR A 147 -24.76 -3.83 40.78
C THR A 147 -24.63 -5.03 39.83
N ASP A 148 -25.02 -4.88 38.56
CA ASP A 148 -24.73 -5.86 37.51
C ASP A 148 -23.30 -5.62 36.98
N TYR A 149 -22.32 -5.99 37.80
CA TYR A 149 -20.89 -5.71 37.61
C TYR A 149 -20.36 -6.24 36.28
N GLU A 150 -20.67 -7.49 35.92
CA GLU A 150 -20.22 -8.08 34.65
C GLU A 150 -20.70 -7.27 33.44
N ARG A 151 -21.95 -6.79 33.50
CA ARG A 151 -22.52 -5.97 32.41
C ARG A 151 -21.89 -4.58 32.38
N LEU A 152 -21.65 -3.98 33.54
CA LEU A 152 -20.99 -2.68 33.67
C LEU A 152 -19.56 -2.74 33.13
N GLU A 153 -18.75 -3.68 33.61
CA GLU A 153 -17.36 -3.87 33.16
C GLU A 153 -17.27 -4.15 31.67
N ARG A 154 -18.15 -5.00 31.13
CA ARG A 154 -18.17 -5.29 29.68
C ARG A 154 -18.48 -4.03 28.87
N ALA A 155 -19.39 -3.19 29.33
CA ALA A 155 -19.73 -1.94 28.66
C ALA A 155 -18.63 -0.89 28.78
N VAL A 156 -18.01 -0.78 29.96
CA VAL A 156 -16.84 0.10 30.19
C VAL A 156 -15.70 -0.34 29.27
N LYS A 157 -15.28 -1.60 29.28
CA LYS A 157 -14.22 -2.12 28.40
C LYS A 157 -14.53 -1.93 26.92
N ARG A 158 -15.77 -2.22 26.50
CA ARG A 158 -16.22 -1.98 25.12
C ARG A 158 -16.15 -0.51 24.75
N THR A 159 -16.58 0.38 25.64
CA THR A 159 -16.55 1.82 25.41
C THR A 159 -15.12 2.33 25.41
N SER A 160 -14.28 1.96 26.37
CA SER A 160 -12.85 2.30 26.39
C SER A 160 -12.17 1.85 25.10
N ASN A 161 -12.39 0.62 24.64
CA ASN A 161 -11.87 0.16 23.36
C ASN A 161 -12.39 1.00 22.18
N ARG A 162 -13.64 1.47 22.21
CA ARG A 162 -14.20 2.33 21.16
C ARG A 162 -13.65 3.75 21.24
N ILE A 163 -13.46 4.32 22.45
CA ILE A 163 -12.77 5.58 22.70
C ILE A 163 -11.35 5.44 22.21
N THR A 164 -10.57 4.47 22.66
CA THR A 164 -9.20 4.22 22.20
C THR A 164 -9.13 3.97 20.69
N ARG A 165 -10.10 3.30 20.06
CA ARG A 165 -10.18 3.17 18.59
C ARG A 165 -10.50 4.49 17.90
N GLN A 166 -11.40 5.30 18.47
CA GLN A 166 -11.74 6.61 17.95
C GLN A 166 -10.57 7.57 18.12
N GLU A 167 -9.98 7.61 19.31
CA GLU A 167 -8.74 8.27 19.61
C GLU A 167 -7.66 7.77 18.67
N SER A 168 -7.31 6.49 18.58
CA SER A 168 -6.26 5.90 17.72
C SER A 168 -6.51 6.00 16.22
N ARG A 169 -7.74 6.26 15.77
CA ARG A 169 -8.08 6.59 14.37
C ARG A 169 -8.25 8.08 14.08
N GLY A 170 -8.26 8.94 15.09
CA GLY A 170 -8.50 10.36 14.86
C GLY A 170 -9.98 10.66 14.57
N LEU A 171 -10.90 10.05 15.31
CA LEU A 171 -12.32 10.38 15.31
C LEU A 171 -12.71 11.43 16.38
N ASN A 172 -11.75 11.91 17.18
CA ASN A 172 -11.89 13.21 17.87
C ASN A 172 -11.50 14.40 16.97
N ILE A 173 -11.21 14.15 15.69
CA ILE A 173 -10.94 15.19 14.71
C ILE A 173 -12.29 15.60 14.10
N GLY A 174 -12.80 16.76 14.53
CA GLY A 174 -14.11 17.27 14.08
C GLY A 174 -15.30 16.79 14.91
N ASP A 175 -15.09 16.33 16.15
CA ASP A 175 -16.22 15.98 17.01
C ASP A 175 -17.02 17.26 17.36
N GLY A 176 -18.18 17.42 16.70
CA GLY A 176 -19.00 18.64 16.72
C GLY A 176 -19.24 19.30 15.36
N ILE A 177 -18.64 18.82 14.27
CA ILE A 177 -18.86 19.29 12.90
C ILE A 177 -19.71 18.28 12.15
N GLN A 178 -20.85 18.71 11.61
CA GLN A 178 -21.55 17.91 10.62
C GLN A 178 -21.09 18.33 9.24
N PHE A 179 -20.51 17.40 8.50
CA PHE A 179 -20.32 17.57 7.06
C PHE A 179 -20.81 16.31 6.37
N THR A 180 -21.22 16.46 5.12
CA THR A 180 -21.53 15.31 4.26
C THR A 180 -20.40 15.17 3.26
N PRO A 181 -20.17 13.97 2.68
CA PRO A 181 -19.20 13.80 1.60
C PRO A 181 -19.38 14.79 0.44
N ASP A 182 -20.60 15.34 0.29
CA ASP A 182 -20.98 16.28 -0.77
C ASP A 182 -20.86 17.77 -0.35
N ASP A 183 -20.67 18.06 0.94
CA ASP A 183 -20.53 19.42 1.48
C ASP A 183 -19.53 19.47 2.63
N ILE A 184 -18.28 19.83 2.31
CA ILE A 184 -17.16 20.01 3.25
C ILE A 184 -17.02 21.48 3.73
N THR A 185 -17.99 22.34 3.44
CA THR A 185 -17.90 23.79 3.74
C THR A 185 -17.76 24.05 5.24
N GLU A 186 -18.38 23.22 6.08
CA GLU A 186 -18.30 23.36 7.55
C GLU A 186 -16.91 22.99 8.09
N LEU A 187 -16.26 21.99 7.48
CA LEU A 187 -14.86 21.62 7.72
C LEU A 187 -13.90 22.77 7.35
N GLN A 188 -14.12 23.39 6.20
CA GLN A 188 -13.34 24.55 5.74
C GLN A 188 -13.50 25.77 6.64
N ASN A 189 -14.68 25.98 7.23
CA ASN A 189 -14.94 27.12 8.12
C ASN A 189 -14.32 26.96 9.52
N GLN A 190 -14.12 25.74 10.02
CA GLN A 190 -13.52 25.50 11.34
C GLN A 190 -11.99 25.44 11.37
N THR A 191 -11.37 25.38 10.19
CA THR A 191 -9.92 25.50 9.99
C THR A 191 -9.30 26.71 10.72
N GLU A 192 -10.09 27.77 10.99
CA GLU A 192 -9.63 28.99 11.63
C GLU A 192 -9.54 28.94 13.18
N SER A 193 -10.12 27.94 13.87
CA SER A 193 -10.27 28.00 15.34
C SER A 193 -9.30 27.16 16.19
N GLU A 194 -8.78 26.01 15.74
CA GLU A 194 -7.84 25.18 16.52
C GLU A 194 -6.83 24.41 15.65
N ARG A 195 -5.54 24.53 15.94
CA ARG A 195 -4.43 24.10 15.05
C ARG A 195 -4.23 22.57 14.97
N THR A 196 -4.47 21.84 16.06
CA THR A 196 -4.43 20.36 16.05
C THR A 196 -5.69 19.79 15.38
N SER A 197 -6.82 20.47 15.57
CA SER A 197 -8.09 20.19 14.88
C SER A 197 -7.91 20.33 13.35
N TYR A 198 -7.24 21.40 12.91
CA TYR A 198 -6.94 21.66 11.50
C TYR A 198 -6.20 20.53 10.78
N ARG A 199 -5.09 20.04 11.33
CA ARG A 199 -4.27 19.02 10.66
C ARG A 199 -5.04 17.70 10.51
N GLY A 200 -5.79 17.35 11.54
CA GLY A 200 -6.72 16.23 11.44
C GLY A 200 -7.78 16.48 10.36
N HIS A 201 -8.40 17.66 10.34
CA HIS A 201 -9.43 18.01 9.35
C HIS A 201 -8.91 17.90 7.92
N ARG A 202 -7.67 18.32 7.68
CA ARG A 202 -7.02 18.15 6.37
C ARG A 202 -6.83 16.68 5.98
N LEU A 203 -6.52 15.80 6.92
CA LEU A 203 -6.46 14.35 6.64
C LEU A 203 -7.84 13.74 6.38
N VAL A 204 -8.88 14.19 7.09
CA VAL A 204 -10.26 13.78 6.81
C VAL A 204 -10.69 14.25 5.42
N GLU A 205 -10.37 15.51 5.08
CA GLU A 205 -10.61 16.07 3.75
C GLU A 205 -9.86 15.27 2.67
N ALA A 206 -8.59 14.94 2.89
CA ALA A 206 -7.80 14.12 1.99
C ALA A 206 -8.47 12.76 1.73
N ARG A 207 -8.92 12.08 2.79
CA ARG A 207 -9.65 10.80 2.67
C ARG A 207 -10.91 10.94 1.84
N LEU A 208 -11.71 12.00 2.04
CA LEU A 208 -12.90 12.24 1.23
C LEU A 208 -12.59 12.50 -0.25
N HIS A 209 -11.52 13.24 -0.53
CA HIS A 209 -11.04 13.44 -1.89
C HIS A 209 -10.61 12.11 -2.51
N LEU A 210 -9.90 11.24 -1.78
CA LEU A 210 -9.56 9.89 -2.26
C LEU A 210 -10.81 9.09 -2.63
N LYS A 211 -11.84 9.06 -1.77
CA LYS A 211 -13.10 8.34 -2.06
C LYS A 211 -13.81 8.77 -3.35
N ARG A 212 -13.57 10.02 -3.77
CA ARG A 212 -14.17 10.64 -4.96
C ARG A 212 -13.22 10.69 -6.16
N GLY A 213 -12.06 10.01 -6.10
CA GLY A 213 -11.06 10.00 -7.18
C GLY A 213 -10.34 11.34 -7.39
N ARG A 214 -10.36 12.23 -6.38
CA ARG A 214 -9.74 13.57 -6.40
C ARG A 214 -8.30 13.50 -5.87
N PHE A 215 -7.45 12.72 -6.55
CA PHE A 215 -6.11 12.37 -6.07
C PHE A 215 -5.20 13.59 -5.88
N GLU A 216 -5.24 14.57 -6.79
CA GLU A 216 -4.43 15.79 -6.67
C GLU A 216 -4.78 16.59 -5.40
N GLN A 217 -6.08 16.77 -5.11
CA GLN A 217 -6.52 17.48 -3.91
C GLN A 217 -6.23 16.70 -2.62
N ALA A 218 -6.32 15.36 -2.69
CA ALA A 218 -5.92 14.52 -1.58
C ALA A 218 -4.42 14.65 -1.30
N GLN A 219 -3.59 14.59 -2.35
CA GLN A 219 -2.14 14.72 -2.23
C GLN A 219 -1.75 16.07 -1.63
N GLU A 220 -2.33 17.18 -2.12
CA GLU A 220 -2.07 18.53 -1.58
C GLU A 220 -2.40 18.61 -0.07
N ALA A 221 -3.52 18.03 0.34
CA ALA A 221 -3.94 18.02 1.75
C ALA A 221 -3.04 17.16 2.64
N VAL A 222 -2.56 16.02 2.13
CA VAL A 222 -1.63 15.15 2.86
C VAL A 222 -0.24 15.78 2.95
N GLU A 223 0.29 16.32 1.85
CA GLU A 223 1.59 17.00 1.79
C GLU A 223 1.66 18.19 2.75
N GLU A 224 0.58 18.97 2.86
CA GLU A 224 0.52 20.07 3.82
C GLU A 224 0.72 19.61 5.28
N VAL A 225 0.22 18.42 5.63
CA VAL A 225 0.35 17.86 6.97
C VAL A 225 1.70 17.19 7.16
N SER A 226 2.23 16.47 6.16
CA SER A 226 3.53 15.78 6.23
C SER A 226 4.70 16.75 6.27
N ASP A 227 4.66 17.82 5.46
CA ASP A 227 5.76 18.76 5.28
C ASP A 227 5.85 19.78 6.43
N SER A 228 4.87 19.76 7.32
CA SER A 228 4.91 20.58 8.52
C SER A 228 6.08 20.16 9.43
N ALA A 229 6.69 21.14 10.09
CA ALA A 229 7.83 20.92 11.01
C ALA A 229 7.45 20.21 12.33
N HIS A 230 6.20 19.76 12.47
CA HIS A 230 5.68 19.19 13.71
C HIS A 230 5.70 17.66 13.62
N GLU A 231 6.51 17.06 14.47
CA GLU A 231 6.58 15.61 14.70
C GLU A 231 5.47 15.23 15.69
N ASP A 232 4.26 15.11 15.17
CA ASP A 232 3.11 14.64 15.93
C ASP A 232 2.40 13.52 15.19
N ARG A 233 1.33 13.04 15.80
CA ARG A 233 0.51 11.98 15.23
C ARG A 233 -0.06 12.29 13.86
N ALA A 234 -0.47 13.54 13.61
CA ALA A 234 -1.05 13.89 12.31
C ALA A 234 0.01 13.73 11.21
N LYS A 235 1.28 14.02 11.51
CA LYS A 235 2.38 13.74 10.58
C LYS A 235 2.51 12.24 10.30
N ILE A 236 2.47 11.38 11.31
CA ILE A 236 2.53 9.92 11.12
C ILE A 236 1.38 9.45 10.21
N SER A 237 0.15 9.90 10.48
CA SER A 237 -1.01 9.53 9.67
C SER A 237 -0.91 10.07 8.23
N ALA A 238 -0.36 11.26 8.03
CA ALA A 238 -0.09 11.81 6.70
C ALA A 238 0.91 10.95 5.92
N LEU A 239 2.04 10.57 6.55
CA LEU A 239 3.05 9.72 5.93
C LEU A 239 2.47 8.34 5.56
N LEU A 240 1.68 7.72 6.44
CA LEU A 240 0.99 6.46 6.14
C LEU A 240 -0.02 6.61 5.00
N MET A 241 -0.75 7.73 4.92
CA MET A 241 -1.64 8.01 3.79
C MET A 241 -0.86 8.16 2.48
N GLN A 242 0.30 8.84 2.48
CA GLN A 242 1.16 8.92 1.28
C GLN A 242 1.62 7.52 0.84
N ILE A 243 2.05 6.67 1.77
CA ILE A 243 2.44 5.29 1.47
C ILE A 243 1.31 4.53 0.76
N LEU A 244 0.06 4.68 1.21
CA LEU A 244 -1.09 4.01 0.60
C LEU A 244 -1.48 4.58 -0.77
N MET A 245 -1.03 5.78 -1.11
CA MET A 245 -1.23 6.40 -2.42
C MET A 245 -0.16 6.00 -3.45
N LEU A 246 0.96 5.42 -3.00
CA LEU A 246 2.06 5.01 -3.85
C LEU A 246 1.87 3.58 -4.37
N ASN A 247 2.32 3.35 -5.60
CA ASN A 247 2.30 2.05 -6.24
C ASN A 247 3.60 1.28 -5.95
N PRO A 248 3.57 0.21 -5.14
CA PRO A 248 4.76 -0.59 -4.85
C PRO A 248 5.30 -1.35 -6.08
N GLY A 249 4.58 -1.39 -7.21
CA GLY A 249 5.08 -1.95 -8.46
C GLY A 249 6.06 -1.06 -9.22
N ASN A 250 6.12 0.24 -8.88
CA ASN A 250 7.11 1.17 -9.42
C ASN A 250 8.33 1.21 -8.48
N ALA A 251 9.55 1.12 -9.03
CA ALA A 251 10.77 1.06 -8.25
C ALA A 251 11.02 2.33 -7.39
N ASP A 252 10.79 3.50 -7.98
CA ASP A 252 11.01 4.80 -7.32
C ASP A 252 9.98 5.01 -6.22
N GLU A 253 8.72 4.68 -6.50
CA GLU A 253 7.65 4.76 -5.50
C GLU A 253 7.82 3.71 -4.39
N ALA A 254 8.29 2.49 -4.70
CA ALA A 254 8.62 1.48 -3.71
C ALA A 254 9.76 1.92 -2.77
N PHE A 255 10.76 2.61 -3.32
CA PHE A 255 11.82 3.24 -2.52
C PHE A 255 11.24 4.36 -1.63
N GLN A 256 10.37 5.20 -2.18
CA GLN A 256 9.68 6.24 -1.42
C GLN A 256 8.81 5.67 -0.30
N ILE A 257 8.12 4.54 -0.51
CA ILE A 257 7.39 3.81 0.54
C ILE A 257 8.34 3.43 1.68
N ALA A 258 9.53 2.92 1.35
CA ALA A 258 10.52 2.54 2.36
C ALA A 258 11.02 3.76 3.17
N GLU A 259 11.29 4.89 2.51
CA GLU A 259 11.72 6.12 3.16
C GLU A 259 10.63 6.72 4.06
N LEU A 260 9.40 6.86 3.55
CA LEU A 260 8.26 7.36 4.31
C LEU A 260 7.93 6.44 5.50
N GLY A 261 8.03 5.13 5.31
CA GLY A 261 7.83 4.15 6.38
C GLY A 261 8.89 4.30 7.49
N ALA A 262 10.15 4.50 7.11
CA ALA A 262 11.23 4.74 8.08
C ALA A 262 11.07 6.08 8.83
N GLU A 263 10.63 7.14 8.15
CA GLU A 263 10.33 8.43 8.81
C GLU A 263 9.16 8.30 9.78
N ALA A 264 8.05 7.68 9.35
CA ALA A 264 6.87 7.47 10.18
C ALA A 264 7.18 6.60 11.41
N GLU A 265 7.97 5.54 11.25
CA GLU A 265 8.44 4.67 12.33
C GLU A 265 9.30 5.45 13.35
N GLY A 266 10.22 6.29 12.88
CA GLY A 266 11.05 7.14 13.74
C GLY A 266 10.21 8.08 14.61
N ILE A 267 9.32 8.84 13.97
CA ILE A 267 8.42 9.78 14.66
C ILE A 267 7.50 9.03 15.64
N ALA A 268 6.96 7.87 15.23
CA ALA A 268 6.08 7.08 16.10
C ALA A 268 6.79 6.57 17.36
N ARG A 269 8.06 6.15 17.24
CA ARG A 269 8.86 5.75 18.41
C ARG A 269 9.17 6.93 19.33
N ASP A 270 9.52 8.08 18.77
CA ASP A 270 9.81 9.28 19.56
C ASP A 270 8.58 9.79 20.35
N LEU A 271 7.38 9.44 19.88
CA LEU A 271 6.10 9.76 20.53
C LEU A 271 5.54 8.61 21.40
N ASP A 272 6.32 7.54 21.63
CA ASP A 272 5.88 6.34 22.37
C ASP A 272 4.60 5.70 21.80
N ARG A 273 4.44 5.72 20.46
CA ARG A 273 3.29 5.15 19.73
C ARG A 273 3.67 3.82 19.09
N GLU A 274 3.85 2.80 19.91
CA GLU A 274 4.37 1.49 19.49
C GLU A 274 3.55 0.83 18.36
N THR A 275 2.23 0.87 18.43
CA THR A 275 1.35 0.31 17.38
C THR A 275 1.55 0.98 16.03
N ASP A 276 1.69 2.31 15.99
CA ASP A 276 1.93 3.05 14.74
C ASP A 276 3.35 2.83 14.23
N ALA A 277 4.33 2.72 15.13
CA ALA A 277 5.71 2.39 14.77
C ALA A 277 5.78 1.01 14.11
N ASN A 278 5.02 0.04 14.61
CA ASN A 278 4.95 -1.30 14.05
C ASN A 278 4.29 -1.32 12.67
N ILE A 279 3.18 -0.59 12.47
CA ILE A 279 2.54 -0.45 11.15
C ILE A 279 3.51 0.19 10.14
N ALA A 280 4.15 1.30 10.53
CA ALA A 280 5.12 1.99 9.69
C ALA A 280 6.33 1.11 9.33
N ALA A 281 6.83 0.33 10.31
CA ALA A 281 7.92 -0.60 10.09
C ALA A 281 7.57 -1.71 9.09
N VAL A 282 6.33 -2.25 9.13
CA VAL A 282 5.86 -3.20 8.11
C VAL A 282 5.90 -2.57 6.72
N HIS A 283 5.34 -1.37 6.55
CA HIS A 283 5.36 -0.67 5.26
C HIS A 283 6.78 -0.36 4.78
N LYS A 284 7.69 0.05 5.67
CA LYS A 284 9.11 0.24 5.36
C LYS A 284 9.71 -1.04 4.75
N HIS A 285 9.48 -2.19 5.39
CA HIS A 285 10.01 -3.47 4.92
C HIS A 285 9.33 -3.93 3.62
N ILE A 286 8.03 -3.68 3.44
CA ILE A 286 7.32 -3.97 2.19
C ILE A 286 7.83 -3.11 1.04
N GLY A 287 8.13 -1.82 1.26
CA GLY A 287 8.78 -0.98 0.25
C GLY A 287 10.13 -1.55 -0.19
N GLY A 288 10.98 -1.92 0.77
CA GLY A 288 12.27 -2.57 0.48
C GLY A 288 12.13 -3.91 -0.26
N LEU A 289 11.16 -4.74 0.13
CA LEU A 289 10.84 -5.98 -0.55
C LEU A 289 10.34 -5.76 -1.99
N SER A 290 9.58 -4.69 -2.22
CA SER A 290 9.06 -4.36 -3.54
C SER A 290 10.15 -3.89 -4.50
N VAL A 291 11.16 -3.15 -4.01
CA VAL A 291 12.39 -2.85 -4.78
C VAL A 291 13.13 -4.14 -5.18
N ILE A 292 13.25 -5.10 -4.26
CA ILE A 292 13.85 -6.41 -4.54
C ILE A 292 13.04 -7.16 -5.60
N LEU A 293 11.70 -7.14 -5.49
CA LEU A 293 10.82 -7.79 -6.46
C LEU A 293 11.00 -7.20 -7.86
N LYS A 294 11.08 -5.87 -7.98
CA LYS A 294 11.35 -5.23 -9.27
C LYS A 294 12.66 -5.71 -9.89
N ARG A 295 13.72 -5.84 -9.08
CA ARG A 295 15.00 -6.39 -9.55
C ARG A 295 14.87 -7.86 -10.00
N ARG A 296 13.99 -8.65 -9.39
CA ARG A 296 13.69 -10.01 -9.86
C ARG A 296 12.94 -10.01 -11.18
N GLU A 297 12.00 -9.09 -11.42
CA GLU A 297 11.32 -8.96 -12.71
C GLU A 297 12.32 -8.70 -13.84
N GLU A 298 13.26 -7.77 -13.61
CA GLU A 298 14.35 -7.49 -14.55
C GLU A 298 15.21 -8.73 -14.82
N MET A 299 15.50 -9.52 -13.78
CA MET A 299 16.25 -10.76 -13.92
C MET A 299 15.49 -11.81 -14.73
N VAL A 300 14.18 -11.97 -14.51
CA VAL A 300 13.33 -12.89 -15.29
C VAL A 300 13.28 -12.48 -16.77
N ALA A 301 13.20 -11.17 -17.05
CA ALA A 301 13.26 -10.68 -18.42
C ALA A 301 14.59 -11.05 -19.12
N VAL A 302 15.71 -10.98 -18.40
CA VAL A 302 17.00 -11.43 -18.92
C VAL A 302 17.06 -12.97 -19.02
N ASP A 303 16.48 -13.72 -18.07
CA ASP A 303 16.41 -15.19 -18.13
C ASP A 303 15.71 -15.64 -19.44
N ILE A 304 14.59 -14.98 -19.82
CA ILE A 304 13.88 -15.24 -21.09
C ILE A 304 14.79 -15.05 -22.32
N VAL A 305 15.60 -14.00 -22.35
CA VAL A 305 16.56 -13.77 -23.43
C VAL A 305 17.64 -14.85 -23.45
N GLN A 306 18.15 -15.21 -22.27
CA GLN A 306 19.28 -16.13 -22.12
C GLN A 306 18.91 -17.60 -22.39
N ASP A 307 17.63 -17.95 -22.35
CA ASP A 307 17.10 -19.23 -22.81
C ASP A 307 17.13 -19.39 -24.34
N THR A 308 17.40 -18.31 -25.08
CA THR A 308 17.63 -18.38 -26.53
C THR A 308 19.09 -18.75 -26.83
N ASP A 309 19.32 -19.95 -27.39
CA ASP A 309 20.65 -20.51 -27.66
C ASP A 309 21.63 -19.52 -28.33
N GLU A 310 21.16 -18.71 -29.29
CA GLU A 310 21.99 -17.76 -30.05
C GLU A 310 22.49 -16.55 -29.24
N LEU A 311 21.76 -16.19 -28.18
CA LEU A 311 22.01 -15.02 -27.34
C LEU A 311 22.57 -15.39 -25.96
N SER A 312 22.72 -16.68 -25.70
CA SER A 312 23.27 -17.20 -24.44
C SER A 312 24.69 -16.68 -24.19
N VAL A 313 24.93 -16.21 -22.96
CA VAL A 313 26.23 -15.78 -22.44
C VAL A 313 26.72 -16.81 -21.41
N PRO A 314 27.86 -17.49 -21.63
CA PRO A 314 28.32 -18.58 -20.75
C PRO A 314 28.50 -18.19 -19.28
N GLU A 315 28.87 -16.94 -19.01
CA GLU A 315 29.06 -16.41 -17.67
C GLU A 315 27.76 -16.01 -16.97
N TYR A 316 26.65 -15.86 -17.71
CA TYR A 316 25.39 -15.38 -17.18
C TYR A 316 24.85 -16.21 -16.00
N PRO A 317 24.81 -17.56 -16.06
CA PRO A 317 24.31 -18.36 -14.93
C PRO A 317 25.07 -18.10 -13.62
N PHE A 318 26.38 -17.82 -13.70
CA PHE A 318 27.16 -17.47 -12.52
C PHE A 318 26.78 -16.10 -11.96
N ILE A 319 26.69 -15.08 -12.80
CA ILE A 319 26.29 -13.71 -12.42
C ILE A 319 24.88 -13.72 -11.82
N ARG A 320 23.95 -14.36 -12.53
CA ARG A 320 22.56 -14.58 -12.13
C ARG A 320 22.45 -15.21 -10.74
N SER A 321 23.26 -16.23 -10.46
CA SER A 321 23.29 -16.90 -9.15
C SER A 321 23.84 -16.04 -8.01
N LEU A 322 24.78 -15.13 -8.30
CA LEU A 322 25.32 -14.21 -7.29
C LEU A 322 24.28 -13.16 -6.91
N SER A 323 23.66 -12.52 -7.91
CA SER A 323 22.59 -11.54 -7.69
C SER A 323 21.42 -12.15 -6.93
N GLU A 324 21.01 -13.37 -7.28
CA GLU A 324 19.92 -14.04 -6.57
C GLU A 324 20.21 -14.29 -5.09
N ARG A 325 21.44 -14.68 -4.73
CA ARG A 325 21.84 -14.88 -3.32
C ARG A 325 21.83 -13.58 -2.53
N GLU A 326 22.26 -12.49 -3.15
CA GLU A 326 22.23 -11.16 -2.53
C GLU A 326 20.79 -10.73 -2.25
N LEU A 327 19.92 -10.79 -3.26
CA LEU A 327 18.50 -10.47 -3.12
C LEU A 327 17.80 -11.35 -2.08
N LEU A 328 18.04 -12.66 -2.10
CA LEU A 328 17.48 -13.59 -1.12
C LEU A 328 17.89 -13.24 0.31
N THR A 329 19.13 -12.78 0.52
CA THR A 329 19.60 -12.40 1.86
C THR A 329 18.80 -11.21 2.40
N HIS A 330 18.58 -10.19 1.57
CA HIS A 330 17.79 -9.02 1.95
C HIS A 330 16.30 -9.36 2.13
N GLU A 331 15.75 -10.23 1.28
CA GLU A 331 14.37 -10.73 1.36
C GLU A 331 14.13 -11.47 2.68
N LEU A 332 15.03 -12.38 3.06
CA LEU A 332 14.95 -13.10 4.34
C LEU A 332 15.07 -12.17 5.55
N GLN A 333 15.91 -11.14 5.47
CA GLN A 333 16.04 -10.16 6.54
C GLN A 333 14.72 -9.40 6.72
N ALA A 334 14.18 -8.80 5.66
CA ALA A 334 12.93 -8.04 5.74
C ALA A 334 11.74 -8.92 6.17
N ALA A 335 11.65 -10.16 5.66
CA ALA A 335 10.61 -11.10 6.08
C ALA A 335 10.72 -11.48 7.57
N THR A 336 11.95 -11.60 8.10
CA THR A 336 12.17 -11.87 9.53
C THR A 336 11.71 -10.71 10.40
N GLU A 337 12.01 -9.47 10.00
CA GLU A 337 11.56 -8.26 10.71
C GLU A 337 10.03 -8.16 10.69
N ILE A 338 9.40 -8.35 9.53
CA ILE A 338 7.93 -8.35 9.41
C ILE A 338 7.31 -9.41 10.34
N ASN A 339 7.82 -10.65 10.34
CA ASN A 339 7.30 -11.71 11.20
C ASN A 339 7.45 -11.38 12.69
N THR A 340 8.55 -10.72 13.07
CA THR A 340 8.76 -10.26 14.46
C THR A 340 7.71 -9.22 14.83
N ILE A 341 7.50 -8.21 13.98
CA ILE A 341 6.49 -7.17 14.21
C ILE A 341 5.08 -7.75 14.29
N LEU A 342 4.73 -8.67 13.38
CA LEU A 342 3.43 -9.34 13.39
C LEU A 342 3.21 -10.14 14.68
N ALA A 343 4.25 -10.82 15.18
CA ALA A 343 4.18 -11.55 16.45
C ALA A 343 3.98 -10.58 17.63
N GLU A 344 4.71 -9.47 17.67
CA GLU A 344 4.56 -8.42 18.70
C GLU A 344 3.15 -7.84 18.73
N LEU A 345 2.56 -7.56 17.55
CA LEU A 345 1.17 -7.08 17.45
C LEU A 345 0.18 -8.10 18.03
N LEU A 346 0.38 -9.40 17.77
CA LEU A 346 -0.48 -10.46 18.33
C LEU A 346 -0.29 -10.62 19.84
N GLU A 347 0.95 -10.59 20.34
CA GLU A 347 1.26 -10.67 21.77
C GLU A 347 0.64 -9.51 22.55
N ASN A 348 0.66 -8.31 21.96
CA ASN A 348 0.04 -7.10 22.51
C ASN A 348 -1.48 -7.03 22.27
N LYS A 349 -2.08 -8.04 21.65
CA LYS A 349 -3.53 -8.11 21.32
C LYS A 349 -4.01 -6.98 20.39
N GLU A 350 -3.10 -6.44 19.58
CA GLU A 350 -3.36 -5.38 18.60
C GLU A 350 -3.89 -5.96 17.28
N TYR A 351 -5.00 -6.70 17.35
CA TYR A 351 -5.54 -7.47 16.23
C TYR A 351 -5.92 -6.61 15.01
N TYR A 352 -6.31 -5.34 15.23
CA TYR A 352 -6.63 -4.42 14.14
C TYR A 352 -5.38 -3.97 13.38
N ALA A 353 -4.31 -3.63 14.09
CA ALA A 353 -3.03 -3.27 13.47
C ALA A 353 -2.46 -4.48 12.73
N TYR A 354 -2.54 -5.66 13.35
CA TYR A 354 -2.20 -6.92 12.69
C TYR A 354 -2.94 -7.12 11.37
N ALA A 355 -4.28 -6.97 11.38
CA ALA A 355 -5.10 -7.10 10.17
C ALA A 355 -4.74 -6.06 9.10
N THR A 356 -4.52 -4.80 9.50
CA THR A 356 -4.08 -3.72 8.59
C THR A 356 -2.78 -4.08 7.87
N CYS A 357 -1.83 -4.73 8.56
CA CYS A 357 -0.55 -5.14 7.99
C CYS A 357 -0.65 -6.32 7.01
N LEU A 358 -1.70 -7.16 7.08
CA LEU A 358 -1.77 -8.37 6.27
C LEU A 358 -1.97 -8.10 4.78
N SER A 359 -2.81 -7.13 4.40
CA SER A 359 -3.10 -6.82 2.99
C SER A 359 -1.84 -6.52 2.17
N PRO A 360 -0.98 -5.54 2.56
CA PRO A 360 0.25 -5.27 1.78
C PRO A 360 1.24 -6.44 1.78
N ILE A 361 1.27 -7.26 2.83
CA ILE A 361 2.11 -8.47 2.87
C ILE A 361 1.58 -9.52 1.89
N ILE A 362 0.27 -9.76 1.85
CA ILE A 362 -0.36 -10.69 0.92
C ILE A 362 -0.16 -10.22 -0.51
N ASP A 363 -0.29 -8.92 -0.78
CA ASP A 363 -0.07 -8.36 -2.12
C ASP A 363 1.38 -8.57 -2.59
N TYR A 364 2.36 -8.39 -1.69
CA TYR A 364 3.75 -8.71 -1.97
C TYR A 364 3.96 -10.20 -2.26
N VAL A 365 3.46 -11.08 -1.39
CA VAL A 365 3.60 -12.54 -1.55
C VAL A 365 2.95 -12.99 -2.86
N MET A 366 1.76 -12.48 -3.17
CA MET A 366 1.02 -12.75 -4.40
C MET A 366 1.86 -12.41 -5.64
N ARG A 367 2.38 -11.18 -5.74
CA ARG A 367 3.22 -10.77 -6.88
C ARG A 367 4.51 -11.56 -6.96
N ARG A 368 5.16 -11.81 -5.81
CA ARG A 368 6.41 -12.59 -5.73
C ARG A 368 6.23 -14.02 -6.21
N THR A 369 5.11 -14.65 -5.87
CA THR A 369 4.78 -16.02 -6.29
C THR A 369 4.31 -16.06 -7.74
N SER A 370 3.47 -15.13 -8.19
CA SER A 370 3.09 -15.01 -9.60
C SER A 370 4.32 -14.90 -10.50
N LEU A 371 5.26 -14.01 -10.16
CA LEU A 371 6.51 -13.88 -10.90
C LEU A 371 7.34 -15.18 -10.92
N ALA A 372 7.27 -15.98 -9.85
CA ALA A 372 7.93 -17.27 -9.83
C ALA A 372 7.26 -18.27 -10.76
N ILE A 373 5.93 -18.27 -10.85
CA ILE A 373 5.14 -19.12 -11.76
C ILE A 373 5.40 -18.73 -13.22
N ASP A 374 5.46 -17.43 -13.51
CA ASP A 374 5.64 -16.89 -14.87
C ASP A 374 7.09 -17.00 -15.39
N SER A 375 8.05 -17.37 -14.55
CA SER A 375 9.46 -17.49 -14.93
C SER A 375 9.70 -18.71 -15.85
N PRO A 376 10.62 -18.64 -16.84
CA PRO A 376 10.99 -19.80 -17.67
C PRO A 376 11.51 -21.01 -16.87
N HIS A 377 12.02 -20.74 -15.67
CA HIS A 377 12.48 -21.75 -14.72
C HIS A 377 11.56 -21.85 -13.50
N GLY A 378 10.30 -21.45 -13.69
CA GLY A 378 9.33 -21.22 -12.64
C GLY A 378 8.87 -22.46 -11.91
N ASP A 379 8.32 -22.21 -10.72
CA ASP A 379 7.69 -23.25 -9.91
C ASP A 379 6.25 -23.48 -10.39
N GLU A 380 5.75 -24.71 -10.22
CA GLU A 380 4.32 -24.96 -10.36
C GLU A 380 3.53 -24.16 -9.29
N PRO A 381 2.29 -23.73 -9.58
CA PRO A 381 1.43 -23.11 -8.60
C PRO A 381 1.33 -23.94 -7.31
N PRO A 382 1.34 -23.29 -6.13
CA PRO A 382 1.27 -24.03 -4.87
C PRO A 382 -0.06 -24.78 -4.73
N ASN A 383 -0.01 -25.97 -4.15
CA ASN A 383 -1.21 -26.77 -3.88
C ASN A 383 -1.97 -26.35 -2.61
N GLU A 384 -1.37 -25.48 -1.78
CA GLU A 384 -1.93 -25.04 -0.50
C GLU A 384 -1.87 -23.52 -0.39
N VAL A 385 -2.90 -22.96 0.26
CA VAL A 385 -3.02 -21.52 0.50
C VAL A 385 -1.98 -21.08 1.53
N HIS A 386 -1.35 -19.92 1.30
CA HIS A 386 -0.36 -19.38 2.24
C HIS A 386 -1.00 -19.12 3.62
N PRO A 387 -0.34 -19.43 4.75
CA PRO A 387 -0.93 -19.29 6.09
C PRO A 387 -1.47 -17.89 6.41
N LEU A 388 -0.80 -16.83 5.94
CA LEU A 388 -1.27 -15.45 6.13
C LEU A 388 -2.57 -15.15 5.36
N VAL A 389 -2.78 -15.80 4.22
CA VAL A 389 -4.01 -15.63 3.41
C VAL A 389 -5.18 -16.35 4.07
N ASP A 390 -4.95 -17.54 4.63
CA ASP A 390 -5.96 -18.24 5.45
C ASP A 390 -6.33 -17.42 6.71
N GLN A 391 -5.34 -16.83 7.38
CA GLN A 391 -5.58 -15.93 8.52
C GLN A 391 -6.36 -14.68 8.12
N ALA A 392 -5.99 -14.02 7.02
CA ALA A 392 -6.72 -12.87 6.49
C ALA A 392 -8.18 -13.21 6.14
N THR A 393 -8.41 -14.37 5.56
CA THR A 393 -9.75 -14.88 5.24
C THR A 393 -10.61 -15.00 6.50
N GLN A 394 -10.07 -15.61 7.56
CA GLN A 394 -10.77 -15.77 8.84
C GLN A 394 -11.01 -14.44 9.56
N LEU A 395 -10.07 -13.49 9.43
CA LEU A 395 -10.17 -12.18 10.06
C LEU A 395 -11.15 -11.24 9.34
N ALA A 396 -11.28 -11.33 8.01
CA ALA A 396 -12.16 -10.46 7.23
C ALA A 396 -13.58 -10.43 7.81
N ASP A 397 -14.15 -11.60 8.14
CA ASP A 397 -15.51 -11.72 8.69
C ASP A 397 -15.66 -11.19 10.13
N LEU A 398 -14.56 -10.93 10.83
CA LEU A 398 -14.53 -10.49 12.23
C LEU A 398 -14.25 -8.98 12.39
N LEU A 399 -13.87 -8.32 11.30
CA LEU A 399 -13.57 -6.89 11.32
C LEU A 399 -14.86 -6.07 11.34
N ASN A 400 -14.87 -5.03 12.17
CA ASN A 400 -15.95 -4.04 12.19
C ASN A 400 -15.61 -2.78 11.38
N GLU A 401 -14.54 -2.84 10.57
CA GLU A 401 -14.03 -1.70 9.81
C GLU A 401 -14.08 -2.05 8.31
N PRO A 402 -15.02 -1.45 7.56
CA PRO A 402 -15.31 -1.87 6.19
C PRO A 402 -14.15 -1.71 5.21
N GLU A 403 -13.26 -0.72 5.38
CA GLU A 403 -12.14 -0.50 4.45
C GLU A 403 -11.02 -1.53 4.64
N THR A 404 -10.72 -1.92 5.88
CA THR A 404 -9.75 -2.96 6.21
C THR A 404 -10.29 -4.32 5.79
N GLU A 405 -11.58 -4.57 6.01
CA GLU A 405 -12.24 -5.77 5.49
C GLU A 405 -12.19 -5.81 3.96
N PHE A 406 -12.51 -4.69 3.29
CA PHE A 406 -12.37 -4.55 1.84
C PHE A 406 -10.96 -4.92 1.37
N ASN A 407 -9.93 -4.32 1.98
CA ASN A 407 -8.54 -4.55 1.59
C ASN A 407 -8.12 -6.00 1.76
N LEU A 408 -8.50 -6.66 2.88
CA LEU A 408 -8.23 -8.07 3.07
C LEU A 408 -8.94 -8.93 2.02
N ARG A 409 -10.24 -8.72 1.80
CA ARG A 409 -11.01 -9.49 0.80
C ARG A 409 -10.42 -9.30 -0.59
N LYS A 410 -10.04 -8.07 -0.97
CA LYS A 410 -9.36 -7.79 -2.24
C LYS A 410 -8.05 -8.55 -2.35
N SER A 411 -7.14 -8.42 -1.39
CA SER A 411 -5.83 -9.08 -1.42
C SER A 411 -5.96 -10.62 -1.45
N VAL A 412 -6.90 -11.19 -0.69
CA VAL A 412 -7.21 -12.63 -0.73
C VAL A 412 -7.75 -13.04 -2.09
N GLY A 413 -8.70 -12.29 -2.66
CA GLY A 413 -9.26 -12.56 -3.98
C GLY A 413 -8.19 -12.55 -5.08
N LEU A 414 -7.31 -11.54 -5.07
CA LEU A 414 -6.20 -11.44 -6.02
C LEU A 414 -5.18 -12.57 -5.84
N TYR A 415 -4.89 -13.00 -4.60
CA TYR A 415 -4.05 -14.16 -4.34
C TYR A 415 -4.66 -15.44 -4.93
N HIS A 416 -5.97 -15.67 -4.73
CA HIS A 416 -6.64 -16.84 -5.31
C HIS A 416 -6.60 -16.82 -6.85
N TYR A 417 -6.72 -15.65 -7.46
CA TYR A 417 -6.61 -15.50 -8.89
C TYR A 417 -5.17 -15.78 -9.39
N PHE A 418 -4.19 -14.97 -8.97
CA PHE A 418 -2.81 -15.01 -9.52
C PHE A 418 -1.92 -16.14 -8.99
N VAL A 419 -2.27 -16.77 -7.86
CA VAL A 419 -1.41 -17.81 -7.26
C VAL A 419 -2.08 -19.17 -7.23
N MET A 420 -3.36 -19.23 -6.89
CA MET A 420 -4.09 -20.50 -6.83
C MET A 420 -4.75 -20.86 -8.18
N SER A 421 -4.75 -19.94 -9.15
CA SER A 421 -5.47 -20.08 -10.43
C SER A 421 -6.94 -20.50 -10.22
N ASP A 422 -7.59 -19.92 -9.21
CA ASP A 422 -8.95 -20.22 -8.77
C ASP A 422 -9.86 -18.98 -8.97
N PRO A 423 -10.33 -18.74 -10.21
CA PRO A 423 -11.12 -17.56 -10.55
C PRO A 423 -12.49 -17.55 -9.86
N ASP A 424 -13.06 -18.73 -9.53
CA ASP A 424 -14.36 -18.83 -8.85
C ASP A 424 -14.26 -18.29 -7.42
N THR A 425 -13.25 -18.74 -6.66
CA THR A 425 -13.01 -18.24 -5.30
C THR A 425 -12.61 -16.76 -5.32
N ALA A 426 -11.76 -16.36 -6.26
CA ALA A 426 -11.36 -14.96 -6.42
C ALA A 426 -12.55 -14.04 -6.69
N THR A 427 -13.46 -14.44 -7.59
CA THR A 427 -14.69 -13.70 -7.92
C THR A 427 -15.59 -13.52 -6.70
N GLY A 428 -15.69 -14.54 -5.84
CA GLY A 428 -16.43 -14.47 -4.59
C GLY A 428 -15.90 -13.35 -3.68
N PHE A 429 -14.61 -13.37 -3.37
CA PHE A 429 -13.99 -12.35 -2.50
C PHE A 429 -14.06 -10.94 -3.08
N LEU A 430 -13.81 -10.78 -4.38
CA LEU A 430 -13.87 -9.47 -5.04
C LEU A 430 -15.29 -8.93 -5.15
N THR A 431 -16.30 -9.81 -5.27
CA THR A 431 -17.71 -9.42 -5.19
C THR A 431 -18.06 -8.88 -3.82
N ASP A 432 -17.65 -9.58 -2.75
CA ASP A 432 -17.86 -9.13 -1.38
C ASP A 432 -17.15 -7.79 -1.12
N ALA A 433 -15.91 -7.63 -1.60
CA ALA A 433 -15.17 -6.36 -1.51
C ALA A 433 -15.94 -5.23 -2.22
N ARG A 434 -16.37 -5.43 -3.47
CA ARG A 434 -17.17 -4.43 -4.20
C ARG A 434 -18.44 -4.04 -3.45
N ASP A 435 -19.14 -5.01 -2.86
CA ASP A 435 -20.39 -4.77 -2.16
C ASP A 435 -20.16 -4.02 -0.83
N LEU A 436 -19.05 -4.26 -0.14
CA LEU A 436 -18.58 -3.43 0.99
C LEU A 436 -18.34 -1.98 0.54
N ALA A 437 -17.58 -1.77 -0.53
CA ALA A 437 -17.27 -0.43 -1.06
C ALA A 437 -18.55 0.35 -1.44
N LYS A 438 -19.54 -0.33 -2.02
CA LYS A 438 -20.89 0.23 -2.26
C LYS A 438 -21.59 0.62 -0.96
N GLY A 439 -21.40 -0.15 0.11
CA GLY A 439 -21.97 0.11 1.43
C GLY A 439 -21.46 1.40 2.09
N PHE A 440 -20.24 1.84 1.79
CA PHE A 440 -19.64 3.06 2.35
C PHE A 440 -19.34 4.18 1.32
N ASP A 441 -19.96 4.10 0.14
CA ASP A 441 -19.94 5.11 -0.94
C ASP A 441 -18.54 5.56 -1.37
N ASP A 442 -17.65 4.59 -1.64
CA ASP A 442 -16.29 4.86 -2.14
C ASP A 442 -16.18 4.50 -3.63
N GLU A 443 -16.26 5.51 -4.49
CA GLU A 443 -16.30 5.34 -5.95
C GLU A 443 -15.01 4.70 -6.48
N VAL A 444 -13.87 5.01 -5.87
CA VAL A 444 -12.56 4.49 -6.29
C VAL A 444 -12.45 3.00 -5.97
N LEU A 445 -12.83 2.60 -4.77
CA LEU A 445 -12.77 1.18 -4.38
C LEU A 445 -13.82 0.33 -5.10
N ILE A 446 -14.98 0.91 -5.43
CA ILE A 446 -15.98 0.23 -6.29
C ILE A 446 -15.38 -0.03 -7.67
N GLN A 447 -14.81 1.00 -8.30
CA GLN A 447 -14.21 0.90 -9.62
C GLN A 447 -13.06 -0.13 -9.62
N ASP A 448 -12.15 -0.05 -8.65
CA ASP A 448 -11.02 -0.98 -8.53
C ASP A 448 -11.49 -2.45 -8.39
N ALA A 449 -12.50 -2.72 -7.57
CA ALA A 449 -13.05 -4.08 -7.47
C ALA A 449 -13.75 -4.53 -8.78
N GLU A 450 -14.47 -3.63 -9.46
CA GLU A 450 -15.12 -3.93 -10.75
C GLU A 450 -14.10 -4.17 -11.87
N GLU A 451 -12.99 -3.43 -11.93
CA GLU A 451 -11.90 -3.65 -12.87
C GLU A 451 -11.21 -5.01 -12.66
N ASN A 452 -11.00 -5.41 -11.40
CA ASN A 452 -10.43 -6.72 -11.09
C ASN A 452 -11.41 -7.86 -11.44
N LEU A 453 -12.71 -7.69 -11.19
CA LEU A 453 -13.73 -8.66 -11.62
C LEU A 453 -13.79 -8.79 -13.15
N GLN A 454 -13.75 -7.68 -13.87
CA GLN A 454 -13.73 -7.68 -15.34
C GLN A 454 -12.48 -8.39 -15.87
N ARG A 455 -11.31 -8.16 -15.25
CA ARG A 455 -10.07 -8.86 -15.62
C ARG A 455 -10.21 -10.38 -15.53
N ILE A 456 -10.84 -10.89 -14.47
CA ILE A 456 -11.06 -12.33 -14.30
C ILE A 456 -12.07 -12.87 -15.32
N GLU A 457 -13.09 -12.09 -15.65
CA GLU A 457 -14.06 -12.47 -16.69
C GLU A 457 -13.40 -12.53 -18.08
N ASP A 458 -12.58 -11.54 -18.41
CA ASP A 458 -11.90 -11.42 -19.69
C ASP A 458 -10.77 -12.45 -19.85
N ASN A 459 -10.05 -12.74 -18.77
CA ASN A 459 -8.98 -13.74 -18.74
C ASN A 459 -9.10 -14.63 -17.49
N PRO A 460 -9.83 -15.75 -17.54
CA PRO A 460 -10.01 -16.61 -16.37
C PRO A 460 -8.73 -17.30 -15.87
N ASP A 461 -7.74 -17.49 -16.75
CA ASP A 461 -6.43 -18.06 -16.40
C ASP A 461 -5.34 -16.97 -16.53
N PRO A 462 -4.85 -16.41 -15.40
CA PRO A 462 -3.90 -15.31 -15.43
C PRO A 462 -2.55 -15.67 -16.05
N HIS A 463 -2.25 -16.96 -16.17
CA HIS A 463 -0.99 -17.46 -16.76
C HIS A 463 -1.19 -18.03 -18.16
N SER A 464 -2.43 -18.00 -18.70
CA SER A 464 -2.66 -18.42 -20.07
C SER A 464 -1.99 -17.44 -21.04
N HIS A 465 -1.03 -17.94 -21.80
CA HIS A 465 -0.52 -17.25 -22.98
C HIS A 465 -1.50 -17.47 -24.14
N ASP A 466 -2.73 -16.98 -24.02
CA ASP A 466 -3.60 -16.93 -25.18
C ASP A 466 -2.95 -16.01 -26.22
N ASN A 467 -2.76 -16.54 -27.44
CA ASN A 467 -2.10 -15.90 -28.60
C ASN A 467 -2.84 -14.63 -29.11
N ASP A 468 -3.62 -13.94 -28.29
CA ASP A 468 -4.25 -12.66 -28.63
C ASP A 468 -3.25 -11.49 -28.60
N SER A 469 -1.96 -11.75 -28.33
CA SER A 469 -0.86 -10.83 -28.63
C SER A 469 -0.72 -10.53 -30.13
N ASP A 470 -1.32 -11.33 -31.02
CA ASP A 470 -1.46 -10.99 -32.44
C ASP A 470 -2.36 -9.76 -32.69
N GLN A 471 -3.12 -9.27 -31.70
CA GLN A 471 -3.97 -8.08 -31.83
C GLN A 471 -3.43 -6.83 -31.13
N GLN A 472 -2.27 -6.90 -30.45
CA GLN A 472 -1.66 -5.76 -29.73
C GLN A 472 -0.19 -5.48 -30.10
N SER A 473 0.17 -5.55 -31.39
CA SER A 473 1.03 -4.50 -31.96
C SER A 473 0.90 -4.47 -33.49
N ASN A 474 0.02 -3.62 -34.00
CA ASN A 474 0.22 -3.07 -35.35
C ASN A 474 1.38 -2.07 -35.39
N ASP A 475 2.05 -1.82 -34.25
CA ASP A 475 3.29 -1.06 -34.17
C ASP A 475 4.46 -1.96 -34.60
N ARG A 476 4.71 -2.00 -35.90
CA ARG A 476 5.98 -2.45 -36.52
C ARG A 476 7.18 -1.58 -36.14
N ASP A 477 7.06 -0.71 -35.15
CA ASP A 477 8.17 0.12 -34.71
C ASP A 477 9.17 -0.72 -33.89
N LEU A 478 10.08 -1.37 -34.60
CA LEU A 478 11.17 -2.16 -34.03
C LEU A 478 11.99 -1.36 -33.01
N LYS A 479 12.07 -0.03 -33.16
CA LYS A 479 12.78 0.83 -32.20
C LYS A 479 12.03 0.89 -30.88
N GLU A 480 10.73 1.13 -30.93
CA GLU A 480 9.87 1.17 -29.74
C GLU A 480 9.82 -0.19 -29.03
N GLN A 481 9.74 -1.30 -29.78
CA GLN A 481 9.80 -2.65 -29.20
C GLN A 481 11.15 -2.91 -28.51
N THR A 482 12.25 -2.54 -29.17
CA THR A 482 13.61 -2.66 -28.60
C THR A 482 13.76 -1.82 -27.35
N LYS A 483 13.24 -0.59 -27.36
CA LYS A 483 13.24 0.32 -26.22
C LYS A 483 12.49 -0.28 -25.03
N ARG A 484 11.25 -0.76 -25.23
CA ARG A 484 10.46 -1.41 -24.18
C ARG A 484 11.15 -2.64 -23.58
N MET A 485 11.78 -3.47 -24.42
CA MET A 485 12.54 -4.64 -23.95
C MET A 485 13.69 -4.25 -23.01
N LEU A 486 14.42 -3.17 -23.34
CA LEU A 486 15.49 -2.63 -22.49
C LEU A 486 14.94 -2.04 -21.19
N GLU A 487 13.84 -1.30 -21.25
CA GLU A 487 13.20 -0.70 -20.07
C GLU A 487 12.69 -1.76 -19.08
N ILE A 488 12.12 -2.87 -19.56
CA ILE A 488 11.70 -4.00 -18.72
C ILE A 488 12.89 -4.62 -17.97
N GLN A 489 14.09 -4.57 -18.54
CA GLN A 489 15.33 -5.03 -17.93
C GLN A 489 16.00 -3.97 -17.02
N GLY A 490 15.34 -2.82 -16.81
CA GLY A 490 15.82 -1.73 -15.97
C GLY A 490 16.87 -0.83 -16.66
N ILE A 491 16.93 -0.81 -18.00
CA ILE A 491 17.83 0.05 -18.77
C ILE A 491 17.03 1.23 -19.33
N ASP A 492 17.21 2.41 -18.73
CA ASP A 492 16.64 3.66 -19.24
C ASP A 492 17.43 4.14 -20.47
N VAL A 493 16.74 4.27 -21.60
CA VAL A 493 17.31 4.69 -22.90
C VAL A 493 17.27 6.22 -23.07
N ASP A 494 16.31 6.87 -22.41
CA ASP A 494 16.03 8.30 -22.52
C ASP A 494 16.81 9.13 -21.48
N GLU A 495 17.43 8.49 -20.49
CA GLU A 495 18.27 9.18 -19.52
C GLU A 495 19.40 9.93 -20.25
N THR A 496 19.25 11.25 -20.36
CA THR A 496 20.29 12.10 -20.93
C THR A 496 21.43 12.15 -19.94
N SER A 497 22.62 11.69 -20.35
CA SER A 497 23.87 11.79 -19.59
C SER A 497 23.92 13.12 -18.84
N ARG A 498 23.77 13.09 -17.52
CA ARG A 498 23.88 14.30 -16.70
C ARG A 498 25.23 14.91 -17.00
N SER A 499 25.23 16.16 -17.48
CA SER A 499 26.41 16.96 -17.81
C SER A 499 27.57 16.70 -16.85
N VAL A 500 28.57 15.96 -17.34
CA VAL A 500 29.83 15.66 -16.67
C VAL A 500 30.57 16.95 -16.34
N ASN A 501 30.50 17.36 -15.07
CA ASN A 501 31.63 18.00 -14.43
C ASN A 501 32.26 16.94 -13.53
N ASP A 502 33.56 16.69 -13.75
CA ASP A 502 34.47 15.72 -13.12
C ASP A 502 34.66 14.36 -13.82
N ASN A 503 35.96 14.02 -13.98
CA ASN A 503 36.55 12.93 -14.76
C ASN A 503 36.27 11.50 -14.24
N GLN A 504 35.03 11.19 -13.85
CA GLN A 504 34.58 9.81 -13.64
C GLN A 504 33.60 9.44 -14.74
N LEU A 505 34.05 8.64 -15.71
CA LEU A 505 33.14 7.91 -16.60
C LEU A 505 32.30 6.98 -15.73
N ASP A 506 31.03 7.33 -15.53
CA ASP A 506 30.08 6.45 -14.87
C ASP A 506 29.80 5.27 -15.82
N THR A 507 29.96 4.04 -15.34
CA THR A 507 29.69 2.83 -16.12
C THR A 507 28.24 2.80 -16.61
N ARG A 508 27.32 3.48 -15.91
CA ARG A 508 25.93 3.66 -16.33
C ARG A 508 25.79 4.43 -17.64
N ASP A 509 26.61 5.47 -17.86
CA ASP A 509 26.58 6.26 -19.09
C ASP A 509 26.96 5.42 -20.32
N ILE A 510 27.85 4.44 -20.15
CA ILE A 510 28.30 3.56 -21.24
C ILE A 510 27.19 2.59 -21.66
N VAL A 511 26.47 2.02 -20.69
CA VAL A 511 25.36 1.09 -20.96
C VAL A 511 24.20 1.83 -21.61
N ALA A 512 23.82 3.00 -21.08
CA ALA A 512 22.76 3.84 -21.65
C ALA A 512 23.09 4.30 -23.08
N ASP A 513 24.34 4.70 -23.35
CA ASP A 513 24.75 5.08 -24.72
C ASP A 513 24.74 3.89 -25.69
N ALA A 514 25.18 2.72 -25.24
CA ALA A 514 25.11 1.50 -26.03
C ALA A 514 23.65 1.08 -26.32
N ALA A 515 22.78 1.18 -25.33
CA ALA A 515 21.35 0.89 -25.44
C ALA A 515 20.64 1.83 -26.42
N ARG A 516 20.87 3.14 -26.31
CA ARG A 516 20.34 4.16 -27.23
C ARG A 516 20.79 3.92 -28.67
N ARG A 517 22.07 3.65 -28.90
CA ARG A 517 22.56 3.27 -30.23
C ARG A 517 21.93 1.97 -30.73
N GLY A 518 21.71 1.01 -29.84
CA GLY A 518 20.99 -0.23 -30.15
C GLY A 518 19.58 0.05 -30.68
N VAL A 519 18.82 0.91 -29.97
CA VAL A 519 17.48 1.34 -30.38
C VAL A 519 17.50 2.10 -31.70
N GLU A 520 18.44 3.03 -31.89
CA GLU A 520 18.58 3.78 -33.14
C GLU A 520 18.86 2.86 -34.35
N ASP A 521 19.68 1.84 -34.14
CA ASP A 521 20.11 0.85 -35.13
C ASP A 521 19.15 -0.36 -35.25
N ALA A 522 18.05 -0.41 -34.48
CA ALA A 522 17.13 -1.55 -34.42
C ALA A 522 16.28 -1.74 -35.68
N ASP A 523 16.01 -0.65 -36.41
CA ASP A 523 15.30 -0.68 -37.69
C ASP A 523 16.29 -0.54 -38.86
N PRO A 524 16.61 -1.65 -39.56
CA PRO A 524 17.51 -1.63 -40.70
C PRO A 524 16.82 -1.28 -42.03
N GLU A 525 15.49 -1.16 -42.07
CA GLU A 525 14.72 -1.00 -43.29
C GLU A 525 15.18 0.20 -44.15
N PRO A 526 15.44 1.39 -43.58
CA PRO A 526 15.88 2.55 -44.37
C PRO A 526 17.17 2.28 -45.17
N TYR A 527 18.08 1.47 -44.63
CA TYR A 527 19.34 1.14 -45.27
C TYR A 527 19.16 0.10 -46.37
N HIS A 528 18.32 -0.93 -46.15
CA HIS A 528 18.02 -1.93 -47.18
C HIS A 528 17.22 -1.37 -48.36
N ARG A 529 16.43 -0.32 -48.16
CA ARG A 529 15.74 0.39 -49.27
C ARG A 529 16.70 1.03 -50.26
N HIS A 530 17.92 1.40 -49.82
CA HIS A 530 18.90 2.06 -50.68
C HIS A 530 19.33 1.17 -51.86
N CYS A 531 19.58 -0.12 -51.65
CA CYS A 531 20.01 -1.01 -52.74
C CYS A 531 19.66 -2.48 -52.48
N GLU A 532 19.16 -3.16 -53.51
CA GLU A 532 18.83 -4.60 -53.48
C GLU A 532 20.04 -5.51 -53.19
N HIS A 533 21.25 -5.03 -53.47
CA HIS A 533 22.50 -5.77 -53.26
C HIS A 533 23.12 -5.57 -51.87
N LEU A 534 22.53 -4.73 -51.03
CA LEU A 534 23.05 -4.42 -49.70
C LEU A 534 22.64 -5.48 -48.67
N HIS A 535 23.65 -6.11 -48.08
CA HIS A 535 23.52 -7.06 -46.97
C HIS A 535 23.96 -6.39 -45.67
N LEU A 536 23.28 -6.72 -44.58
CA LEU A 536 23.60 -6.27 -43.23
C LEU A 536 23.64 -7.48 -42.29
N SER A 537 24.63 -7.51 -41.41
CA SER A 537 24.70 -8.47 -40.32
C SER A 537 25.06 -7.77 -39.02
N TYR A 538 24.33 -8.11 -37.96
CA TYR A 538 24.63 -7.71 -36.59
C TYR A 538 25.52 -8.76 -35.91
N HIS A 539 26.54 -8.28 -35.20
CA HIS A 539 27.40 -9.06 -34.33
C HIS A 539 27.23 -8.52 -32.92
N PRO A 540 26.26 -9.05 -32.14
CA PRO A 540 25.97 -8.51 -30.82
C PRO A 540 27.17 -8.66 -29.89
N SER A 541 27.43 -7.59 -29.15
CA SER A 541 28.36 -7.58 -28.03
C SER A 541 27.82 -8.44 -26.88
N GLN A 542 28.62 -8.64 -25.81
CA GLN A 542 28.11 -9.29 -24.60
C GLN A 542 26.87 -8.60 -24.05
N LEU A 543 26.81 -7.26 -24.07
CA LEU A 543 25.63 -6.50 -23.65
C LEU A 543 24.44 -6.78 -24.56
N GLY A 544 24.60 -6.73 -25.88
CA GLY A 544 23.51 -7.03 -26.81
C GLY A 544 23.00 -8.47 -26.74
N LYS A 545 23.87 -9.42 -26.39
CA LYS A 545 23.47 -10.79 -26.09
C LYS A 545 22.68 -10.89 -24.79
N LEU A 546 23.15 -10.26 -23.72
CA LEU A 546 22.46 -10.23 -22.43
C LEU A 546 21.08 -9.61 -22.55
N THR A 547 20.95 -8.52 -23.29
CA THR A 547 19.67 -7.78 -23.38
C THR A 547 18.75 -8.24 -24.50
N GLY A 548 19.23 -9.10 -25.39
CA GLY A 548 18.51 -9.55 -26.58
C GLY A 548 18.48 -8.52 -27.70
N VAL A 549 19.08 -7.34 -27.49
CA VAL A 549 19.17 -6.30 -28.51
C VAL A 549 20.37 -6.59 -29.41
N THR A 550 20.11 -7.33 -30.48
CA THR A 550 21.13 -7.78 -31.43
C THR A 550 21.91 -6.64 -32.09
N SER A 551 21.27 -5.47 -32.22
CA SER A 551 21.87 -4.24 -32.73
C SER A 551 22.90 -3.63 -31.77
N ILE A 552 23.01 -4.03 -30.50
CA ILE A 552 24.09 -3.57 -29.61
C ILE A 552 25.36 -4.37 -29.88
N GLY A 553 26.21 -3.86 -30.77
CA GLY A 553 27.48 -4.48 -31.12
C GLY A 553 28.07 -3.94 -32.41
N THR A 554 28.84 -4.78 -33.09
CA THR A 554 29.42 -4.47 -34.39
C THR A 554 28.43 -4.80 -35.50
N LYS A 555 28.35 -3.96 -36.51
CA LYS A 555 27.54 -4.12 -37.72
C LYS A 555 28.46 -4.32 -38.90
N THR A 556 28.02 -5.13 -39.85
CA THR A 556 28.73 -5.36 -41.10
C THR A 556 27.81 -5.05 -42.27
N LEU A 557 28.17 -4.06 -43.09
CA LEU A 557 27.54 -3.81 -44.38
C LEU A 557 28.37 -4.44 -45.49
N TRP A 558 27.72 -5.06 -46.45
CA TRP A 558 28.39 -5.65 -47.61
C TRP A 558 27.54 -5.56 -48.87
N CYS A 559 28.20 -5.35 -50.00
CA CYS A 559 27.60 -5.44 -51.34
C CYS A 559 28.58 -6.18 -52.25
N GLN A 560 28.06 -7.16 -53.00
CA GLN A 560 28.85 -7.95 -53.95
C GLN A 560 29.60 -7.11 -55.00
N HIS A 561 29.13 -5.89 -55.29
CA HIS A 561 29.73 -4.96 -56.26
C HIS A 561 30.62 -3.89 -55.61
N GLY A 562 30.43 -3.60 -54.32
CA GLY A 562 31.09 -2.50 -53.62
C GLY A 562 32.23 -2.94 -52.70
N GLY A 563 32.08 -4.08 -52.01
CA GLY A 563 32.92 -4.48 -50.89
C GLY A 563 32.13 -4.48 -49.58
N GLY A 564 32.82 -4.44 -48.44
CA GLY A 564 32.17 -4.43 -47.13
C GLY A 564 32.94 -3.63 -46.08
N MET A 565 32.21 -3.18 -45.07
CA MET A 565 32.69 -2.32 -43.98
C MET A 565 32.08 -2.76 -42.65
N MET A 566 32.79 -2.48 -41.56
CA MET A 566 32.32 -2.76 -40.20
C MET A 566 32.34 -1.49 -39.34
N GLY A 567 31.37 -1.36 -38.45
CA GLY A 567 31.23 -0.21 -37.55
C GLY A 567 30.29 -0.50 -36.38
N SER A 568 30.22 0.41 -35.40
CA SER A 568 29.37 0.26 -34.22
C SER A 568 28.10 1.11 -34.24
N ASN A 569 27.94 2.01 -35.21
CA ASN A 569 26.75 2.85 -35.43
C ASN A 569 26.35 2.71 -36.90
N LEU A 570 25.11 2.29 -37.14
CA LEU A 570 24.67 1.89 -38.48
C LEU A 570 24.57 3.10 -39.42
N GLU A 571 24.09 4.24 -38.94
CA GLU A 571 23.97 5.47 -39.73
C GLU A 571 25.34 5.95 -40.25
N SER A 572 26.31 6.10 -39.35
CA SER A 572 27.67 6.54 -39.69
C SER A 572 28.38 5.53 -40.59
N LEU A 573 28.18 4.24 -40.32
CA LEU A 573 28.70 3.15 -41.15
C LEU A 573 28.13 3.22 -42.56
N PHE A 574 26.82 3.40 -42.68
CA PHE A 574 26.13 3.49 -43.96
C PHE A 574 26.55 4.72 -44.76
N ASN A 575 26.61 5.91 -44.14
CA ASN A 575 27.07 7.13 -44.81
C ASN A 575 28.49 6.96 -45.38
N THR A 576 29.38 6.35 -44.60
CA THR A 576 30.75 6.06 -45.04
C THR A 576 30.78 5.01 -46.16
N PHE A 577 29.92 4.00 -46.08
CA PHE A 577 29.78 2.96 -47.10
C PHE A 577 29.25 3.56 -48.42
N GLU A 578 28.23 4.42 -48.35
CA GLU A 578 27.63 5.09 -49.51
C GLU A 578 28.67 5.94 -50.24
N GLU A 579 29.44 6.75 -49.51
CA GLU A 579 30.51 7.59 -50.08
C GLU A 579 31.60 6.77 -50.78
N GLN A 580 32.00 5.62 -50.21
CA GLN A 580 33.12 4.83 -50.71
C GLN A 580 32.73 3.83 -51.81
N HIS A 581 31.50 3.29 -51.75
CA HIS A 581 31.11 2.13 -52.55
C HIS A 581 29.87 2.38 -53.44
N CYS A 582 28.98 3.30 -53.07
CA CYS A 582 27.74 3.55 -53.81
C CYS A 582 27.82 4.78 -54.72
N ALA A 583 28.63 5.79 -54.39
CA ALA A 583 28.74 7.03 -55.16
C ALA A 583 29.17 6.76 -56.62
N GLY A 584 28.21 6.87 -57.55
CA GLY A 584 28.42 6.61 -58.98
C GLY A 584 28.45 5.12 -59.36
N CYS A 585 27.95 4.23 -58.50
CA CYS A 585 27.89 2.79 -58.77
C CYS A 585 26.88 2.46 -59.88
N GLU A 586 27.33 1.76 -60.93
CA GLU A 586 26.47 1.33 -62.05
C GLU A 586 25.45 0.24 -61.66
N HIS A 587 25.66 -0.41 -60.51
CA HIS A 587 24.81 -1.49 -60.00
C HIS A 587 23.82 -1.03 -58.92
N HIS A 588 23.70 0.28 -58.68
CA HIS A 588 22.75 0.80 -57.69
C HIS A 588 21.30 0.52 -58.13
N CYS A 589 20.59 -0.30 -57.36
CA CYS A 589 19.21 -0.73 -57.64
C CYS A 589 18.36 -0.55 -56.37
N PRO A 590 17.72 0.61 -56.16
CA PRO A 590 16.90 0.84 -54.98
C PRO A 590 15.66 -0.06 -54.99
N ARG A 591 15.21 -0.47 -53.80
CA ARG A 591 14.02 -1.31 -53.66
C ARG A 591 12.74 -0.53 -53.96
N PRO A 592 11.65 -1.20 -54.38
CA PRO A 592 10.35 -0.57 -54.55
C PRO A 592 9.83 0.13 -53.29
N ASP A 593 9.00 1.17 -53.44
CA ASP A 593 8.41 1.90 -52.31
C ASP A 593 7.50 1.02 -51.44
N ASP A 594 6.86 0.01 -52.03
CA ASP A 594 5.99 -0.96 -51.37
C ASP A 594 6.73 -2.18 -50.79
N TRP A 595 8.06 -2.21 -50.89
CA TRP A 595 8.86 -3.23 -50.22
C TRP A 595 8.87 -3.01 -48.70
N GLU A 596 8.88 -4.10 -47.93
CA GLU A 596 8.90 -4.08 -46.47
C GLU A 596 9.99 -5.02 -45.96
N TYR A 597 10.64 -4.65 -44.86
CA TYR A 597 11.60 -5.52 -44.19
C TYR A 597 10.87 -6.64 -43.44
N THR A 598 11.39 -7.86 -43.52
CA THR A 598 10.83 -9.04 -42.82
C THR A 598 11.96 -9.87 -42.21
N ASP A 599 11.66 -10.63 -41.15
CA ASP A 599 12.64 -11.52 -40.52
C ASP A 599 13.13 -12.62 -41.48
N GLU A 600 12.25 -13.12 -42.36
CA GLU A 600 12.63 -14.06 -43.42
C GLU A 600 13.66 -13.44 -44.37
N PHE A 601 13.49 -12.15 -44.73
CA PHE A 601 14.46 -11.44 -45.54
C PHE A 601 15.80 -11.28 -44.81
N ALA A 602 15.77 -10.91 -43.53
CA ALA A 602 16.97 -10.79 -42.69
C ALA A 602 17.77 -12.10 -42.66
N GLN A 603 17.09 -13.22 -42.43
CA GLN A 603 17.71 -14.55 -42.38
C GLN A 603 18.30 -14.93 -43.74
N ASN A 604 17.55 -14.72 -44.83
CA ASN A 604 18.02 -15.00 -46.18
C ASN A 604 19.27 -14.19 -46.57
N GLN A 605 19.39 -12.95 -46.08
CA GLN A 605 20.59 -12.14 -46.28
C GLN A 605 21.80 -12.72 -45.55
N VAL A 606 21.63 -13.08 -44.27
CA VAL A 606 22.71 -13.70 -43.49
C VAL A 606 23.13 -15.03 -44.11
N ASP A 607 22.21 -15.82 -44.66
CA ASP A 607 22.50 -17.12 -45.26
C ASP A 607 23.06 -17.05 -46.69
N ASP A 608 23.24 -15.85 -47.26
CA ASP A 608 23.87 -15.68 -48.58
C ASP A 608 25.31 -16.25 -48.59
N PRO A 609 25.64 -17.21 -49.48
CA PRO A 609 26.95 -17.86 -49.49
C PRO A 609 28.14 -16.92 -49.71
N ASP A 610 27.96 -15.88 -50.53
CA ASP A 610 29.02 -14.91 -50.83
C ASP A 610 29.22 -13.95 -49.64
N PHE A 611 28.12 -13.58 -48.97
CA PHE A 611 28.21 -12.80 -47.74
C PHE A 611 28.84 -13.60 -46.60
N GLN A 612 28.48 -14.88 -46.43
CA GLN A 612 29.12 -15.78 -45.46
C GLN A 612 30.62 -15.98 -45.73
N ALA A 613 31.01 -16.10 -47.00
CA ALA A 613 32.42 -16.17 -47.38
C ALA A 613 33.18 -14.87 -47.01
N TYR A 614 32.55 -13.71 -47.19
CA TYR A 614 33.10 -12.43 -46.76
C TYR A 614 33.25 -12.36 -45.23
N LEU A 615 32.19 -12.70 -44.47
CA LEU A 615 32.20 -12.70 -43.00
C LEU A 615 33.30 -13.61 -42.44
N LYS A 616 33.46 -14.81 -43.03
CA LYS A 616 34.52 -15.75 -42.63
C LYS A 616 35.92 -15.18 -42.87
N THR A 617 36.14 -14.54 -44.02
CA THR A 617 37.43 -13.92 -44.36
C THR A 617 37.79 -12.78 -43.40
N GLN A 618 36.80 -12.01 -42.94
CA GLN A 618 37.02 -10.95 -41.94
C GLN A 618 37.34 -11.51 -40.55
N ARG A 619 36.70 -12.62 -40.14
CA ARG A 619 37.00 -13.29 -38.86
C ARG A 619 38.38 -13.94 -38.83
N GLU A 620 38.88 -14.41 -39.97
CA GLU A 620 40.20 -15.05 -40.10
C GLU A 620 41.35 -14.06 -40.37
N SER A 621 41.03 -12.79 -40.68
CA SER A 621 42.04 -11.74 -40.90
C SER A 621 42.55 -11.22 -39.54
N PRO A 622 43.87 -11.31 -39.25
CA PRO A 622 44.40 -10.83 -37.98
C PRO A 622 44.22 -9.31 -37.88
N THR A 623 43.52 -8.85 -36.85
CA THR A 623 43.40 -7.43 -36.51
C THR A 623 44.82 -6.86 -36.33
N PRO A 624 45.22 -5.81 -37.07
CA PRO A 624 46.50 -5.16 -36.83
C PRO A 624 46.39 -4.34 -35.54
N GLY A 625 46.63 -4.98 -34.40
CA GLY A 625 46.51 -4.35 -33.08
C GLY A 625 47.18 -5.08 -31.91
N ASN A 626 47.35 -6.40 -31.96
CA ASN A 626 48.01 -7.17 -30.88
C ASN A 626 49.51 -7.40 -31.14
N MET A 627 50.27 -6.31 -31.32
CA MET A 627 51.72 -6.31 -31.12
C MET A 627 52.06 -5.45 -29.91
N GLY A 628 51.95 -6.05 -28.74
CA GLY A 628 52.34 -5.43 -27.47
C GLY A 628 51.92 -6.30 -26.31
N ASP A 629 52.60 -7.43 -26.13
CA ASP A 629 52.90 -8.03 -24.81
C ASP A 629 53.76 -9.30 -25.00
N GLU A 630 54.98 -9.07 -25.51
CA GLU A 630 56.13 -9.93 -25.20
C GLU A 630 57.23 -9.02 -24.65
N GLN A 631 57.14 -8.67 -23.36
CA GLN A 631 58.24 -8.41 -22.42
C GLN A 631 57.70 -7.74 -21.14
N SER A 632 57.47 -8.55 -20.09
CA SER A 632 57.80 -8.26 -18.67
C SER A 632 57.43 -9.46 -17.80
#